data_AF-A0A1Z8A6T8-F1
#
_entry.id   AF-A0A1Z8A6T8-F1
#
_cell.length_a   1.000
_cell.length_b   1.000
_cell.length_c   1.000
_cell.angle_alpha   90.00
_cell.angle_beta   90.00
_cell.angle_gamma   90.00
#
_symmetry.space_group_name_H-M   'P 1'
#
loop_
_entity.id
_entity.type
_entity.pdbx_description
1 polymer ?
#
loop_
_entity_poly.entity_id
_entity_poly.type
_entity_poly.pdbx_seq_one_letter_code
_entity_poly.pdbx_strand_id
1 'polypeptide(L)'
;MATMNLSIRIINICSTILLSSALLTGCGGGGSSSAPDTSEEQADSRGGLVNQNEENTVEQSKTGNFIDSPVSGIRYKTLTFTGVTDTSGTFQYSTNEIIEFSIGSLTLGAAIADSTVTPLELGTLSGSLQDGELDYQNNHQDRATNTLRLLQTLDSDSYPDNGISISENTRFSINSLVNNTINFNLAGDAFETQQALLDLLSLATNTGELVSAKQAIEHFKTTLESLRSR
;
A
#
# COMPACT_ATOMS: atom_id res chain seq x y z
N MET A 1 17.83 -18.08 -51.64
CA MET A 1 19.28 -17.99 -51.38
C MET A 1 19.47 -17.19 -50.11
N ALA A 2 20.06 -17.81 -49.08
CA ALA A 2 20.52 -17.25 -47.81
C ALA A 2 19.52 -16.55 -46.85
N THR A 3 19.04 -17.34 -45.89
CA THR A 3 18.60 -16.92 -44.55
C THR A 3 19.82 -16.51 -43.69
N MET A 4 19.77 -15.39 -42.99
CA MET A 4 20.74 -15.07 -41.92
C MET A 4 20.03 -15.02 -40.57
N ASN A 5 20.44 -15.97 -39.74
CA ASN A 5 19.99 -16.23 -38.37
C ASN A 5 20.97 -15.49 -37.45
N LEU A 6 20.50 -14.57 -36.60
CA LEU A 6 21.35 -13.88 -35.63
C LEU A 6 21.05 -14.41 -34.22
N SER A 7 21.85 -15.38 -33.80
CA SER A 7 21.85 -15.90 -32.43
C SER A 7 22.46 -14.88 -31.47
N ILE A 8 21.64 -14.35 -30.55
CA ILE A 8 22.12 -13.60 -29.39
C ILE A 8 22.46 -14.61 -28.30
N ARG A 9 23.74 -14.70 -27.93
CA ARG A 9 24.22 -15.55 -26.82
C ARG A 9 24.13 -14.77 -25.51
N ILE A 10 23.38 -15.33 -24.56
CA ILE A 10 23.25 -14.88 -23.18
C ILE A 10 24.57 -15.17 -22.45
N ILE A 11 25.18 -14.13 -21.88
CA ILE A 11 26.34 -14.25 -21.00
C ILE A 11 25.82 -14.26 -19.55
N ASN A 12 25.83 -15.44 -18.93
CA ASN A 12 25.59 -15.59 -17.49
C ASN A 12 26.83 -15.12 -16.72
N ILE A 13 26.75 -13.99 -16.02
CA ILE A 13 27.78 -13.56 -15.09
C ILE A 13 27.45 -14.14 -13.72
N CYS A 14 28.19 -15.19 -13.38
CA CYS A 14 28.15 -15.88 -12.09
C CYS A 14 29.02 -15.08 -11.09
N SER A 15 28.42 -14.23 -10.27
CA SER A 15 29.13 -13.53 -9.18
C SER A 15 28.88 -14.23 -7.86
N THR A 16 29.83 -15.08 -7.48
CA THR A 16 29.92 -15.70 -6.15
C THR A 16 30.49 -14.70 -5.15
N ILE A 17 29.68 -14.25 -4.20
CA ILE A 17 30.12 -13.44 -3.06
C ILE A 17 30.50 -14.36 -1.90
N LEU A 18 31.74 -14.22 -1.43
CA LEU A 18 32.35 -14.92 -0.31
C LEU A 18 31.67 -14.52 1.01
N LEU A 19 31.20 -15.52 1.77
CA LEU A 19 30.63 -15.37 3.10
C LEU A 19 31.74 -15.62 4.15
N SER A 20 32.16 -14.57 4.86
CA SER A 20 33.10 -14.67 5.98
C SER A 20 32.33 -14.80 7.30
N SER A 21 32.53 -15.95 7.96
CA SER A 21 32.02 -16.26 9.29
C SER A 21 32.75 -15.46 10.37
N ALA A 22 32.00 -14.79 11.25
CA ALA A 22 32.50 -14.31 12.54
C ALA A 22 31.62 -14.91 13.65
N LEU A 23 32.21 -15.82 14.41
CA LEU A 23 31.67 -16.35 15.66
C LEU A 23 32.15 -15.44 16.79
N LEU A 24 31.22 -14.80 17.49
CA LEU A 24 31.48 -14.15 18.78
C LEU A 24 30.58 -14.82 19.81
N THR A 25 31.19 -15.76 20.54
CA THR A 25 30.66 -16.34 21.77
C THR A 25 30.84 -15.32 22.89
N GLY A 26 29.74 -14.72 23.35
CA GLY A 26 29.69 -13.93 24.58
C GLY A 26 28.92 -14.69 25.64
N CYS A 27 29.63 -15.19 26.66
CA CYS A 27 29.09 -15.82 27.85
C CYS A 27 29.47 -14.98 29.07
N GLY A 28 28.50 -14.71 29.95
CA GLY A 28 28.69 -14.07 31.25
C GLY A 28 27.48 -13.19 31.58
N GLY A 29 26.84 -13.24 32.74
CA GLY A 29 27.06 -13.95 34.01
C GLY A 29 26.06 -13.31 35.00
N GLY A 30 25.39 -14.13 35.81
CA GLY A 30 24.24 -13.71 36.61
C GLY A 30 24.55 -12.99 37.94
N GLY A 31 23.48 -12.49 38.57
CA GLY A 31 23.47 -12.03 39.97
C GLY A 31 22.10 -11.45 40.33
N SER A 32 21.39 -12.10 41.26
CA SER A 32 20.05 -11.73 41.71
C SER A 32 20.06 -10.80 42.94
N SER A 33 18.97 -10.04 43.07
CA SER A 33 18.28 -9.63 44.31
C SER A 33 18.99 -8.70 45.32
N SER A 34 18.49 -7.48 45.47
CA SER A 34 17.62 -7.04 46.60
C SER A 34 17.64 -5.49 46.75
N ALA A 35 16.47 -4.88 46.88
CA ALA A 35 16.30 -3.51 47.39
C ALA A 35 16.58 -3.46 48.92
N PRO A 36 16.90 -2.30 49.55
CA PRO A 36 15.92 -1.23 49.86
C PRO A 36 16.48 0.21 49.68
N ASP A 37 15.68 1.20 49.30
CA ASP A 37 14.93 2.21 50.08
C ASP A 37 15.69 3.51 50.49
N THR A 38 15.01 4.63 50.19
CA THR A 38 15.07 6.02 50.71
C THR A 38 16.40 6.79 50.92
N SER A 39 16.54 7.94 50.24
CA SER A 39 16.68 9.29 50.86
C SER A 39 16.90 10.40 49.81
N GLU A 40 16.48 11.61 50.17
CA GLU A 40 16.18 12.79 49.35
C GLU A 40 17.38 13.67 48.93
N GLU A 41 17.14 14.46 47.88
CA GLU A 41 17.65 15.80 47.50
C GLU A 41 19.04 16.32 47.95
N GLN A 42 19.90 16.68 46.96
CA GLN A 42 20.41 18.07 46.84
C GLN A 42 21.12 18.34 45.52
N ALA A 43 20.96 19.60 45.08
CA ALA A 43 21.39 20.20 43.82
C ALA A 43 22.91 20.24 43.55
N ASP A 44 23.29 20.14 42.28
CA ASP A 44 24.48 20.81 41.75
C ASP A 44 24.09 21.63 40.50
N SER A 45 24.25 22.95 40.64
CA SER A 45 24.19 23.92 39.57
C SER A 45 25.60 24.20 39.09
N ARG A 46 25.96 23.64 37.93
CA ARG A 46 27.09 24.13 37.12
C ARG A 46 26.68 24.17 35.67
N GLY A 47 26.67 25.39 35.14
CA GLY A 47 26.14 25.71 33.82
C GLY A 47 27.04 25.31 32.67
N GLY A 48 26.42 25.33 31.49
CA GLY A 48 26.95 26.11 30.39
C GLY A 48 27.23 25.35 29.10
N LEU A 49 26.47 25.76 28.08
CA LEU A 49 26.80 25.80 26.64
C LEU A 49 26.76 24.41 25.98
N VAL A 50 25.98 24.13 24.93
CA VAL A 50 25.86 24.85 23.65
C VAL A 50 24.57 24.38 22.95
N ASN A 51 23.94 25.30 22.22
CA ASN A 51 22.90 25.07 21.22
C ASN A 51 23.09 23.78 20.41
N GLN A 52 22.06 22.94 20.37
CA GLN A 52 21.48 22.56 19.08
C GLN A 52 19.97 22.69 19.22
N ASN A 53 19.43 23.78 18.68
CA ASN A 53 18.10 23.75 18.12
C ASN A 53 18.17 22.74 16.96
N GLU A 54 18.12 21.45 17.29
CA GLU A 54 17.54 20.49 16.39
C GLU A 54 16.08 20.91 16.33
N GLU A 55 15.75 21.65 15.27
CA GLU A 55 14.40 21.80 14.81
C GLU A 55 13.94 20.38 14.43
N ASN A 56 13.56 19.61 15.46
CA ASN A 56 12.79 18.40 15.32
C ASN A 56 11.42 18.90 14.86
N THR A 57 11.31 19.24 13.58
CA THR A 57 10.04 19.28 12.89
C THR A 57 9.50 17.87 13.01
N VAL A 58 8.76 17.62 14.10
CA VAL A 58 7.88 16.48 14.20
C VAL A 58 6.88 16.70 13.08
N GLU A 59 7.17 16.14 11.92
CA GLU A 59 6.24 15.97 10.80
C GLU A 59 4.93 15.49 11.42
N GLN A 60 3.93 16.38 11.45
CA GLN A 60 2.71 16.13 12.19
C GLN A 60 1.94 15.01 11.48
N SER A 61 2.01 13.80 12.05
CA SER A 61 1.24 12.66 11.55
C SER A 61 -0.25 12.99 11.56
N LYS A 62 -0.86 12.90 10.38
CA LYS A 62 -2.30 12.98 10.15
C LYS A 62 -2.84 11.60 9.80
N THR A 63 -4.14 11.47 9.97
CA THR A 63 -4.88 10.23 9.69
C THR A 63 -5.95 10.50 8.65
N GLY A 64 -6.10 9.59 7.70
CA GLY A 64 -7.16 9.60 6.69
C GLY A 64 -7.74 8.21 6.49
N ASN A 65 -8.81 8.11 5.69
CA ASN A 65 -9.45 6.84 5.39
C ASN A 65 -9.56 6.62 3.88
N PHE A 66 -9.29 5.40 3.41
CA PHE A 66 -9.56 4.97 2.04
C PHE A 66 -10.96 4.34 1.94
N ILE A 67 -11.85 4.92 1.13
CA ILE A 67 -13.29 4.65 1.19
C ILE A 67 -13.90 4.28 -0.18
N ASP A 68 -14.41 3.04 -0.27
CA ASP A 68 -15.49 2.49 -1.11
C ASP A 68 -16.31 1.58 -0.16
N SER A 69 -16.94 2.20 0.85
CA SER A 69 -16.99 1.68 2.23
C SER A 69 -15.58 1.59 2.86
N PRO A 70 -15.41 1.50 4.19
CA PRO A 70 -14.07 1.37 4.77
C PRO A 70 -13.31 0.18 4.15
N VAL A 71 -12.20 0.44 3.46
CA VAL A 71 -11.43 -0.59 2.77
C VAL A 71 -10.25 -1.01 3.64
N SER A 72 -10.33 -2.21 4.20
CA SER A 72 -9.31 -2.76 5.10
C SER A 72 -8.40 -3.77 4.38
N GLY A 73 -7.17 -3.89 4.87
CA GLY A 73 -6.25 -4.90 4.37
C GLY A 73 -5.52 -4.53 3.09
N ILE A 74 -5.57 -3.28 2.63
CA ILE A 74 -4.75 -2.79 1.51
C ILE A 74 -3.50 -2.09 2.05
N ARG A 75 -2.38 -2.21 1.33
CA ARG A 75 -1.14 -1.50 1.67
C ARG A 75 -1.24 -0.05 1.26
N TYR A 76 -0.68 0.84 2.08
CA TYR A 76 -0.43 2.22 1.72
C TYR A 76 1.04 2.60 1.92
N LYS A 77 1.51 3.55 1.12
CA LYS A 77 2.83 4.13 1.24
C LYS A 77 2.80 5.62 0.87
N THR A 78 3.33 6.45 1.74
CA THR A 78 3.64 7.86 1.50
C THR A 78 5.16 8.04 1.56
N LEU A 79 5.62 9.30 1.53
CA LEU A 79 7.03 9.60 1.75
C LEU A 79 7.48 9.22 3.18
N THR A 80 6.65 9.50 4.18
CA THR A 80 6.98 9.31 5.61
C THR A 80 6.38 8.03 6.23
N PHE A 81 5.25 7.54 5.73
CA PHE A 81 4.52 6.42 6.34
C PHE A 81 4.32 5.25 5.38
N THR A 82 4.25 4.05 5.94
CA THR A 82 3.76 2.87 5.22
C THR A 82 3.02 1.97 6.20
N GLY A 83 2.01 1.25 5.70
CA GLY A 83 1.24 0.34 6.53
C GLY A 83 0.21 -0.43 5.73
N VAL A 84 -0.74 -1.00 6.46
CA VAL A 84 -1.93 -1.65 5.93
C VAL A 84 -3.13 -0.96 6.55
N THR A 85 -4.17 -0.68 5.76
CA THR A 85 -5.38 -0.05 6.26
C THR A 85 -6.10 -0.96 7.25
N ASP A 86 -6.58 -0.38 8.35
CA ASP A 86 -7.37 -1.09 9.36
C ASP A 86 -8.83 -1.26 8.93
N THR A 87 -9.68 -1.78 9.81
CA THR A 87 -11.11 -2.00 9.56
C THR A 87 -11.90 -0.71 9.25
N SER A 88 -11.36 0.45 9.60
CA SER A 88 -11.94 1.76 9.25
C SER A 88 -11.33 2.33 7.96
N GLY A 89 -10.48 1.58 7.27
CA GLY A 89 -9.77 2.03 6.08
C GLY A 89 -8.63 3.01 6.39
N THR A 90 -8.15 3.05 7.64
CA THR A 90 -7.29 4.12 8.13
C THR A 90 -5.86 4.05 7.58
N PHE A 91 -5.31 5.19 7.18
CA PHE A 91 -3.90 5.37 6.84
C PHE A 91 -3.30 6.61 7.51
N GLN A 92 -1.96 6.66 7.60
CA GLN A 92 -1.20 7.81 8.11
C GLN A 92 -0.48 8.54 6.98
N TYR A 93 -0.35 9.86 7.12
CA TYR A 93 0.32 10.72 6.15
C TYR A 93 0.78 12.05 6.76
N SER A 94 1.73 12.72 6.12
CA SER A 94 2.05 14.14 6.32
C SER A 94 1.35 15.02 5.28
N THR A 95 1.15 16.30 5.60
CA THR A 95 0.47 17.24 4.69
C THR A 95 1.16 17.33 3.33
N ASN A 96 0.38 17.32 2.25
CA ASN A 96 0.84 17.39 0.85
C ASN A 96 1.65 16.20 0.36
N GLU A 97 1.66 15.08 1.09
CA GLU A 97 2.25 13.85 0.56
C GLU A 97 1.37 13.22 -0.52
N ILE A 98 2.02 12.50 -1.42
CA ILE A 98 1.35 11.52 -2.28
C ILE A 98 1.25 10.20 -1.51
N ILE A 99 0.09 9.58 -1.57
CA ILE A 99 -0.16 8.24 -1.06
C ILE A 99 -0.41 7.28 -2.23
N GLU A 100 0.27 6.14 -2.22
CA GLU A 100 0.00 5.03 -3.13
C GLU A 100 -0.67 3.88 -2.37
N PHE A 101 -1.71 3.32 -2.98
CA PHE A 101 -2.43 2.16 -2.48
C PHE A 101 -2.15 0.93 -3.33
N SER A 102 -1.98 -0.21 -2.67
CA SER A 102 -1.72 -1.50 -3.33
C SER A 102 -2.34 -2.67 -2.59
N ILE A 103 -2.58 -3.77 -3.30
CA ILE A 103 -2.95 -5.07 -2.73
C ILE A 103 -1.83 -6.05 -3.03
N GLY A 104 -1.03 -6.41 -2.03
CA GLY A 104 0.21 -7.16 -2.31
C GLY A 104 1.10 -6.36 -3.26
N SER A 105 1.42 -6.94 -4.42
CA SER A 105 2.21 -6.33 -5.50
C SER A 105 1.38 -5.53 -6.51
N LEU A 106 0.05 -5.63 -6.45
CA LEU A 106 -0.85 -4.92 -7.36
C LEU A 106 -1.04 -3.47 -6.93
N THR A 107 -0.55 -2.52 -7.73
CA THR A 107 -0.79 -1.09 -7.50
C THR A 107 -2.20 -0.72 -7.93
N LEU A 108 -2.99 -0.14 -7.02
CA LEU A 108 -4.34 0.37 -7.31
C LEU A 108 -4.28 1.79 -7.86
N GLY A 109 -3.29 2.58 -7.44
CA GLY A 109 -3.12 3.97 -7.83
C GLY A 109 -2.50 4.83 -6.73
N ALA A 110 -2.36 6.11 -7.05
CA ALA A 110 -1.89 7.11 -6.10
C ALA A 110 -2.83 8.33 -6.07
N ALA A 111 -2.83 9.07 -4.97
CA ALA A 111 -3.60 10.29 -4.78
C ALA A 111 -2.82 11.28 -3.89
N ILE A 112 -3.31 12.53 -3.81
CA ILE A 112 -2.88 13.42 -2.73
C ILE A 112 -3.48 12.87 -1.43
N ALA A 113 -2.65 12.69 -0.41
CA ALA A 113 -3.09 12.20 0.88
C ALA A 113 -3.95 13.27 1.59
N ASP A 114 -5.14 12.88 2.01
CA ASP A 114 -6.10 13.72 2.72
C ASP A 114 -6.87 12.87 3.76
N SER A 115 -7.70 13.51 4.58
CA SER A 115 -8.61 12.92 5.55
C SER A 115 -9.55 11.86 4.95
N THR A 116 -9.87 11.95 3.65
CA THR A 116 -10.60 10.92 2.92
C THR A 116 -10.05 10.81 1.50
N VAL A 117 -9.72 9.60 1.08
CA VAL A 117 -9.38 9.27 -0.30
C VAL A 117 -10.33 8.18 -0.76
N THR A 118 -10.88 8.29 -1.96
CA THR A 118 -11.74 7.28 -2.57
C THR A 118 -11.12 6.81 -3.89
N PRO A 119 -11.67 5.75 -4.51
CA PRO A 119 -11.25 5.35 -5.85
C PRO A 119 -11.39 6.43 -6.93
N LEU A 120 -12.17 7.49 -6.70
CA LEU A 120 -12.28 8.63 -7.64
C LEU A 120 -11.02 9.48 -7.70
N GLU A 121 -10.30 9.62 -6.58
CA GLU A 121 -9.09 10.44 -6.49
C GLU A 121 -7.82 9.70 -6.92
N LEU A 122 -7.93 8.42 -7.28
CA LEU A 122 -6.77 7.63 -7.70
C LEU A 122 -6.35 7.97 -9.13
N GLY A 123 -5.14 8.50 -9.27
CA GLY A 123 -4.39 8.70 -10.49
C GLY A 123 -3.38 7.60 -10.77
N THR A 124 -2.56 7.81 -11.79
CA THR A 124 -1.30 7.10 -11.98
C THR A 124 -0.14 7.91 -11.43
N LEU A 125 0.88 7.24 -10.89
CA LEU A 125 2.10 7.90 -10.40
C LEU A 125 3.17 7.88 -11.49
N SER A 126 3.69 9.04 -11.87
CA SER A 126 4.86 9.16 -12.74
C SER A 126 6.10 9.44 -11.90
N GLY A 127 6.90 8.42 -11.60
CA GLY A 127 8.11 8.51 -10.78
C GLY A 127 8.08 7.58 -9.55
N SER A 128 8.98 7.80 -8.60
CA SER A 128 8.94 7.17 -7.27
C SER A 128 8.05 7.99 -6.34
N LEU A 129 7.64 7.43 -5.20
CA LEU A 129 6.84 8.20 -4.22
C LEU A 129 7.55 9.44 -3.66
N GLN A 130 8.88 9.51 -3.75
CA GLN A 130 9.65 10.67 -3.29
C GLN A 130 9.66 11.83 -4.30
N ASP A 131 9.66 11.53 -5.60
CA ASP A 131 9.84 12.51 -6.68
C ASP A 131 8.71 12.46 -7.73
N GLY A 132 7.67 11.68 -7.44
CA GLY A 132 6.60 11.38 -8.38
C GLY A 132 5.56 12.47 -8.47
N GLU A 133 4.95 12.56 -9.64
CA GLU A 133 3.83 13.46 -9.92
C GLU A 133 2.57 12.63 -10.18
N LEU A 134 1.43 13.12 -9.68
CA LEU A 134 0.13 12.51 -9.98
C LEU A 134 -0.31 12.90 -11.38
N ASP A 135 -0.49 11.90 -12.22
CA ASP A 135 -1.01 12.07 -13.56
C ASP A 135 -2.48 11.65 -13.61
N TYR A 136 -3.33 12.66 -13.65
CA TYR A 136 -4.76 12.53 -13.89
C TYR A 136 -5.15 12.71 -15.36
N GLN A 137 -4.26 13.24 -16.20
CA GLN A 137 -4.58 13.55 -17.59
C GLN A 137 -4.65 12.29 -18.43
N ASN A 138 -3.87 11.27 -18.06
CA ASN A 138 -3.93 9.98 -18.70
C ASN A 138 -4.99 9.07 -18.09
N ASN A 139 -5.73 9.47 -17.05
CA ASN A 139 -6.77 8.63 -16.47
C ASN A 139 -7.94 8.40 -17.46
N HIS A 140 -8.20 7.14 -17.82
CA HIS A 140 -9.41 6.72 -18.49
C HIS A 140 -10.62 6.94 -17.56
N GLN A 141 -11.75 7.34 -18.13
CA GLN A 141 -12.98 7.64 -17.37
C GLN A 141 -13.48 6.45 -16.54
N ASP A 142 -13.23 5.22 -16.99
CA ASP A 142 -13.69 4.00 -16.31
C ASP A 142 -12.72 3.54 -15.20
N ARG A 143 -11.58 4.21 -15.01
CA ARG A 143 -10.54 3.78 -14.08
C ARG A 143 -11.05 3.62 -12.66
N ALA A 144 -11.80 4.61 -12.16
CA ALA A 144 -12.42 4.53 -10.84
C ALA A 144 -13.38 3.32 -10.75
N THR A 145 -14.24 3.14 -11.76
CA THR A 145 -15.15 2.00 -11.84
C THR A 145 -14.42 0.66 -11.84
N ASN A 146 -13.32 0.54 -12.58
CA ASN A 146 -12.52 -0.68 -12.61
C ASN A 146 -11.88 -0.98 -11.24
N THR A 147 -11.43 0.05 -10.52
CA THR A 147 -10.94 -0.10 -9.14
C THR A 147 -12.06 -0.54 -8.19
N LEU A 148 -13.23 0.12 -8.22
CA LEU A 148 -14.40 -0.24 -7.40
C LEU A 148 -14.79 -1.71 -7.60
N ARG A 149 -14.91 -2.13 -8.86
CA ARG A 149 -15.27 -3.51 -9.22
C ARG A 149 -14.29 -4.52 -8.64
N LEU A 150 -12.98 -4.27 -8.76
CA LEU A 150 -11.99 -5.18 -8.21
C LEU A 150 -12.07 -5.24 -6.68
N LEU A 151 -12.14 -4.09 -6.00
CA LEU A 151 -12.20 -4.05 -4.54
C LEU A 151 -13.41 -4.83 -4.00
N GLN A 152 -14.59 -4.58 -4.55
CA GLN A 152 -15.82 -5.26 -4.13
C GLN A 152 -15.84 -6.75 -4.53
N THR A 153 -15.14 -7.13 -5.61
CA THR A 153 -14.99 -8.54 -5.99
C THR A 153 -14.05 -9.30 -5.04
N LEU A 154 -13.03 -8.61 -4.50
CA LEU A 154 -12.05 -9.20 -3.60
C LEU A 154 -12.46 -9.13 -2.12
N ASP A 155 -13.63 -8.58 -1.84
CA ASP A 155 -14.19 -8.52 -0.51
C ASP A 155 -14.44 -9.91 0.07
N SER A 156 -13.90 -10.17 1.26
CA SER A 156 -13.78 -11.51 1.83
C SER A 156 -15.11 -12.20 2.16
N ASP A 157 -16.17 -11.42 2.42
CA ASP A 157 -17.52 -11.93 2.67
C ASP A 157 -18.51 -11.54 1.57
N SER A 158 -18.03 -10.86 0.51
CA SER A 158 -18.84 -10.39 -0.61
C SER A 158 -20.02 -9.50 -0.19
N TYR A 159 -19.87 -8.73 0.89
CA TYR A 159 -20.89 -7.81 1.39
C TYR A 159 -20.34 -6.40 1.68
N PRO A 160 -20.06 -5.60 0.63
CA PRO A 160 -19.37 -4.30 0.76
C PRO A 160 -20.04 -3.26 1.68
N ASP A 161 -21.35 -3.40 1.95
CA ASP A 161 -22.12 -2.52 2.84
C ASP A 161 -21.59 -2.52 4.28
N ASN A 162 -20.93 -3.60 4.74
CA ASN A 162 -20.34 -3.70 6.08
C ASN A 162 -18.84 -3.29 6.12
N GLY A 163 -18.30 -2.81 5.01
CA GLY A 163 -16.87 -2.61 4.78
C GLY A 163 -16.36 -3.51 3.66
N ILE A 164 -15.18 -3.19 3.12
CA ILE A 164 -14.49 -4.07 2.17
C ILE A 164 -13.27 -4.63 2.89
N SER A 165 -13.20 -5.95 3.03
CA SER A 165 -12.11 -6.63 3.71
C SER A 165 -11.28 -7.45 2.74
N ILE A 166 -10.05 -6.99 2.47
CA ILE A 166 -9.10 -7.73 1.66
C ILE A 166 -8.31 -8.68 2.56
N SER A 167 -8.51 -9.99 2.35
CA SER A 167 -7.89 -11.02 3.19
C SER A 167 -6.37 -11.11 2.98
N GLU A 168 -5.67 -11.64 3.98
CA GLU A 168 -4.23 -11.92 3.84
C GLU A 168 -3.93 -12.95 2.75
N ASN A 169 -4.79 -13.95 2.60
CA ASN A 169 -4.69 -14.94 1.53
C ASN A 169 -4.77 -14.24 0.16
N THR A 170 -5.75 -13.36 -0.04
CA THR A 170 -5.90 -12.57 -1.27
C THR A 170 -4.63 -11.79 -1.59
N ARG A 171 -4.03 -11.12 -0.59
CA ARG A 171 -2.74 -10.41 -0.78
C ARG A 171 -1.60 -11.35 -1.17
N PHE A 172 -1.50 -12.52 -0.53
CA PHE A 172 -0.47 -13.51 -0.86
C PHE A 172 -0.65 -14.08 -2.26
N SER A 173 -1.88 -14.40 -2.64
CA SER A 173 -2.25 -14.85 -3.98
C SER A 173 -1.83 -13.84 -5.03
N ILE A 174 -2.11 -12.55 -4.81
CA ILE A 174 -1.69 -11.49 -5.74
C ILE A 174 -0.17 -11.37 -5.83
N ASN A 175 0.56 -11.47 -4.71
CA ASN A 175 2.03 -11.47 -4.72
C ASN A 175 2.64 -12.63 -5.51
N SER A 176 1.92 -13.75 -5.64
CA SER A 176 2.40 -14.92 -6.42
C SER A 176 2.30 -14.74 -7.93
N LEU A 177 1.54 -13.74 -8.39
CA LEU A 177 1.38 -13.42 -9.81
C LEU A 177 2.58 -12.58 -10.29
N VAL A 178 3.65 -13.27 -10.69
CA VAL A 178 4.88 -12.63 -11.17
C VAL A 178 4.62 -11.93 -12.51
N ASN A 179 5.01 -10.65 -12.63
CA ASN A 179 4.91 -9.82 -13.85
C ASN A 179 3.48 -9.55 -14.37
N ASN A 180 2.44 -9.82 -13.57
CA ASN A 180 1.08 -9.48 -13.94
C ASN A 180 0.77 -8.05 -13.50
N THR A 181 0.82 -7.12 -14.46
CA THR A 181 0.33 -5.75 -14.26
C THR A 181 -1.11 -5.67 -14.74
N ILE A 182 -2.04 -5.43 -13.82
CA ILE A 182 -3.41 -5.09 -14.16
C ILE A 182 -3.47 -3.59 -14.41
N ASN A 183 -3.87 -3.22 -15.62
CA ASN A 183 -4.07 -1.83 -15.99
C ASN A 183 -5.51 -1.42 -15.72
N PHE A 184 -5.76 -0.67 -14.66
CA PHE A 184 -7.09 -0.10 -14.35
C PHE A 184 -7.51 0.98 -15.35
N ASN A 185 -6.55 1.51 -16.11
CA ASN A 185 -6.69 2.68 -16.95
C ASN A 185 -7.18 2.36 -18.36
N LEU A 186 -8.16 1.44 -18.45
CA LEU A 186 -8.74 0.93 -19.68
C LEU A 186 -10.26 1.12 -19.68
N ALA A 187 -10.88 1.02 -20.85
CA ALA A 187 -12.33 0.86 -20.96
C ALA A 187 -12.79 -0.43 -20.27
N GLY A 188 -14.02 -0.45 -19.75
CA GLY A 188 -14.52 -1.57 -18.94
C GLY A 188 -14.42 -2.95 -19.62
N ASP A 189 -14.71 -3.04 -20.91
CA ASP A 189 -14.62 -4.27 -21.71
C ASP A 189 -13.16 -4.74 -21.92
N ALA A 190 -12.25 -3.80 -22.19
CA ALA A 190 -10.82 -4.06 -22.27
C ALA A 190 -10.24 -4.43 -20.89
N PHE A 191 -10.75 -3.84 -19.81
CA PHE A 191 -10.33 -4.14 -18.44
C PHE A 191 -10.65 -5.59 -18.07
N GLU A 192 -11.90 -6.02 -18.32
CA GLU A 192 -12.40 -7.37 -18.00
C GLU A 192 -11.69 -8.49 -18.74
N THR A 193 -11.14 -8.20 -19.92
CA THR A 193 -10.48 -9.17 -20.79
C THR A 193 -8.97 -9.26 -20.57
N GLN A 194 -8.42 -8.49 -19.64
CA GLN A 194 -7.00 -8.58 -19.29
C GLN A 194 -6.65 -9.96 -18.72
N GLN A 195 -5.70 -10.65 -19.36
CA GLN A 195 -5.27 -11.97 -18.88
C GLN A 195 -4.79 -11.91 -17.42
N ALA A 196 -4.03 -10.88 -17.05
CA ALA A 196 -3.55 -10.68 -15.68
C ALA A 196 -4.69 -10.56 -14.65
N LEU A 197 -5.82 -9.97 -15.04
CA LEU A 197 -7.02 -9.87 -14.20
C LEU A 197 -7.70 -11.24 -14.10
N LEU A 198 -7.91 -11.93 -15.21
CA LEU A 198 -8.53 -13.25 -15.23
C LEU A 198 -7.74 -14.26 -14.39
N ASP A 199 -6.41 -14.23 -14.48
CA ASP A 199 -5.51 -15.04 -13.66
C ASP A 199 -5.70 -14.72 -12.17
N LEU A 200 -5.74 -13.43 -11.82
CA LEU A 200 -6.00 -12.99 -10.45
C LEU A 200 -7.34 -13.49 -9.93
N LEU A 201 -8.42 -13.31 -10.70
CA LEU A 201 -9.76 -13.73 -10.28
C LEU A 201 -9.84 -15.24 -10.09
N SER A 202 -9.19 -16.01 -10.95
CA SER A 202 -9.12 -17.48 -10.81
C SER A 202 -8.42 -17.95 -9.54
N LEU A 203 -7.50 -17.15 -9.01
CA LEU A 203 -6.71 -17.47 -7.82
C LEU A 203 -7.33 -16.91 -6.53
N ALA A 204 -7.91 -15.71 -6.60
CA ALA A 204 -8.35 -14.94 -5.44
C ALA A 204 -9.85 -15.05 -5.16
N THR A 205 -10.64 -15.61 -6.08
CA THR A 205 -12.11 -15.68 -5.98
C THR A 205 -12.62 -17.07 -6.33
N ASN A 206 -13.84 -17.39 -5.90
CA ASN A 206 -14.49 -18.66 -6.24
C ASN A 206 -15.23 -18.62 -7.58
N THR A 207 -15.60 -17.43 -8.05
CA THR A 207 -16.43 -17.25 -9.26
C THR A 207 -15.59 -17.02 -10.51
N GLY A 208 -14.42 -16.40 -10.37
CA GLY A 208 -13.65 -15.91 -11.51
C GLY A 208 -14.28 -14.70 -12.21
N GLU A 209 -15.34 -14.13 -11.64
CA GLU A 209 -16.14 -13.07 -12.25
C GLU A 209 -16.04 -11.77 -11.44
N LEU A 210 -15.93 -10.64 -12.15
CA LEU A 210 -16.02 -9.32 -11.54
C LEU A 210 -17.46 -8.96 -11.18
N VAL A 211 -17.62 -8.29 -10.04
CA VAL A 211 -18.81 -7.47 -9.77
C VAL A 211 -19.09 -6.55 -10.96
N SER A 212 -20.35 -6.45 -11.37
CA SER A 212 -20.71 -5.62 -12.52
C SER A 212 -20.45 -4.15 -12.25
N ALA A 213 -20.11 -3.37 -13.29
CA ALA A 213 -19.91 -1.94 -13.16
C ALA A 213 -21.10 -1.22 -12.51
N LYS A 214 -22.33 -1.64 -12.86
CA LYS A 214 -23.56 -1.08 -12.28
C LYS A 214 -23.63 -1.31 -10.77
N GLN A 215 -23.44 -2.54 -10.31
CA GLN A 215 -23.47 -2.86 -8.87
C GLN A 215 -22.39 -2.09 -8.11
N ALA A 216 -21.17 -2.09 -8.64
CA ALA A 216 -20.05 -1.40 -8.01
C ALA A 216 -20.30 0.11 -7.85
N ILE A 217 -20.86 0.74 -8.88
CA ILE A 217 -21.22 2.16 -8.86
C ILE A 217 -22.41 2.44 -7.91
N GLU A 218 -23.43 1.59 -7.88
CA GLU A 218 -24.59 1.75 -7.01
C GLU A 218 -24.21 1.67 -5.52
N HIS A 219 -23.38 0.70 -5.16
CA HIS A 219 -22.77 0.62 -3.82
C HIS A 219 -22.03 1.92 -3.48
N PHE A 220 -21.07 2.30 -4.33
CA PHE A 220 -20.21 3.45 -4.07
C PHE A 220 -20.97 4.77 -3.98
N LYS A 221 -22.05 4.96 -4.75
CA LYS A 221 -22.94 6.13 -4.61
C LYS A 221 -23.54 6.22 -3.21
N THR A 222 -23.99 5.11 -2.65
CA THR A 222 -24.53 5.04 -1.29
C THR A 222 -23.47 5.43 -0.27
N THR A 223 -22.22 4.97 -0.45
CA THR A 223 -21.07 5.39 0.35
C THR A 223 -20.84 6.91 0.29
N LEU A 224 -20.86 7.51 -0.91
CA LEU A 224 -20.66 8.95 -1.08
C LEU A 224 -21.78 9.78 -0.43
N GLU A 225 -23.03 9.31 -0.48
CA GLU A 225 -24.15 9.95 0.22
C GLU A 225 -23.95 9.94 1.74
N SER A 226 -23.50 8.81 2.29
CA SER A 226 -23.14 8.70 3.71
C SER A 226 -22.02 9.68 4.10
N LEU A 227 -20.96 9.80 3.30
CA LEU A 227 -19.87 10.75 3.55
C LEU A 227 -20.33 12.21 3.54
N ARG A 228 -21.23 12.59 2.63
CA ARG A 228 -21.77 13.96 2.55
C ARG A 228 -22.67 14.34 3.71
N SER A 229 -23.20 13.35 4.43
CA SER A 229 -24.11 13.55 5.55
C SER A 229 -23.41 13.73 6.91
N ARG A 230 -22.07 13.63 6.94
CA ARG A 230 -21.24 13.73 8.15
C ARG A 230 -20.82 15.16 8.47
#